data_AF-A0A914N6G5-F1
#
_entry.id   AF-A0A914N6G5-F1
#
_cell.length_a   1.000
_cell.length_b   1.000
_cell.length_c   1.000
_cell.angle_alpha   90.00
_cell.angle_beta   90.00
_cell.angle_gamma   90.00
#
_symmetry.space_group_name_H-M   'P 1'
#
loop_
_entity.id
_entity.type
_entity.pdbx_description
1 polymer ?
#
loop_
_entity_poly.entity_id
_entity_poly.type
_entity_poly.pdbx_seq_one_letter_code
_entity_poly.pdbx_strand_id
1 'polypeptide(L)'
;MADRSRITASRPAYLPDNWDNDVEMSGLMSYLKARYVNPTNYDRVVSFWKSTILDYCRHQKRCVFTQEELKIKFKRGSQLPSPLPTVISELKSEGLVVLRSDFEKDNQSWLQWGANLISPSSWLQGLVGSTSNNPNTSQLIHITALKELAKELLRYYRNNYEMVDCPDIVGYNELQENASHIIDRDCFELVIIELVNMGEVSVGSSKDGDKVLKFKDQRTKGPARFSENDAAMHDLKQTMARLDTAIMKAEKREQMLKLEAKAAMNRGDKKGALNIMKKVALIRKEVQDKEVQYQRLHSVFQQLTDSKHKKDMIDVLKTCSVTVKETLNRHGLTPEKG
;
A
#
# COMPACT_ATOMS: atom_id res chain seq x y z
N MET A 1 23.52 26.38 41.10
CA MET A 1 22.84 27.01 39.95
C MET A 1 22.91 26.03 38.80
N ALA A 2 21.85 25.26 38.57
CA ALA A 2 21.78 24.28 37.49
C ALA A 2 20.85 24.84 36.41
N ASP A 3 21.44 25.20 35.29
CA ASP A 3 20.77 25.61 34.08
C ASP A 3 19.96 24.42 33.52
N ARG A 4 18.64 24.54 33.56
CA ARG A 4 17.71 23.60 32.93
C ARG A 4 17.33 24.19 31.58
N SER A 5 18.14 23.91 30.58
CA SER A 5 17.76 24.00 29.18
C SER A 5 16.51 23.15 28.93
N ARG A 6 15.33 23.77 29.03
CA ARG A 6 14.08 23.19 28.53
C ARG A 6 14.23 23.06 27.03
N ILE A 7 14.37 21.84 26.56
CA ILE A 7 14.05 21.47 25.19
C ILE A 7 12.56 21.80 25.03
N THR A 8 12.25 22.97 24.46
CA THR A 8 10.89 23.29 24.04
C THR A 8 10.53 22.29 22.95
N ALA A 9 9.71 21.30 23.29
CA ALA A 9 9.11 20.44 22.28
C ALA A 9 8.44 21.33 21.23
N SER A 10 8.91 21.25 19.99
CA SER A 10 8.35 22.03 18.89
C SER A 10 6.85 21.74 18.79
N ARG A 11 6.03 22.79 18.71
CA ARG A 11 4.57 22.69 18.51
C ARG A 11 4.29 21.71 17.36
N PRO A 12 3.42 20.69 17.57
CA PRO A 12 3.03 19.80 16.48
C PRO A 12 2.53 20.59 15.26
N ALA A 13 3.00 20.21 14.07
CA ALA A 13 2.74 20.96 12.83
C ALA A 13 1.25 21.04 12.46
N TYR A 14 0.42 20.14 12.98
CA TYR A 14 -1.03 20.14 12.75
C TYR A 14 -1.82 21.13 13.60
N LEU A 15 -1.17 21.77 14.59
CA LEU A 15 -1.84 22.76 15.43
C LEU A 15 -1.85 24.12 14.70
N PRO A 16 -2.99 24.83 14.70
CA PRO A 16 -3.14 26.09 13.99
C PRO A 16 -2.24 27.18 14.55
N ASP A 17 -1.99 28.24 13.77
CA ASP A 17 -1.03 29.27 14.15
C ASP A 17 -1.40 30.03 15.42
N ASN A 18 -2.69 30.25 15.63
CA ASN A 18 -3.22 30.87 16.83
C ASN A 18 -3.30 29.92 18.04
N TRP A 19 -2.76 28.68 17.94
CA TRP A 19 -2.86 27.69 19.01
C TRP A 19 -2.24 28.15 20.33
N ASP A 20 -1.30 29.10 20.31
CA ASP A 20 -0.66 29.63 21.51
C ASP A 20 -1.36 30.91 22.04
N ASN A 21 -2.31 31.49 21.29
CA ASN A 21 -3.08 32.65 21.74
C ASN A 21 -4.11 32.23 22.81
N ASP A 22 -3.84 32.55 24.08
CA ASP A 22 -4.71 32.18 25.21
C ASP A 22 -6.13 32.76 25.08
N VAL A 23 -6.24 34.00 24.60
CA VAL A 23 -7.53 34.71 24.51
C VAL A 23 -8.43 34.06 23.46
N GLU A 24 -7.89 33.82 22.27
CA GLU A 24 -8.65 33.19 21.18
C GLU A 24 -9.02 31.74 21.52
N MET A 25 -8.04 30.96 22.02
CA MET A 25 -8.26 29.55 22.29
C MET A 25 -9.15 29.31 23.50
N SER A 26 -9.18 30.20 24.50
CA SER A 26 -10.15 30.09 25.59
C SER A 26 -11.59 30.03 25.06
N GLY A 27 -11.93 30.89 24.09
CA GLY A 27 -13.23 30.85 23.41
C GLY A 27 -13.45 29.63 22.53
N LEU A 28 -12.41 29.16 21.83
CA LEU A 28 -12.49 28.00 20.92
C LEU A 28 -12.56 26.65 21.67
N MET A 29 -12.03 26.57 22.89
CA MET A 29 -12.01 25.37 23.74
C MET A 29 -13.25 25.24 24.65
N SER A 30 -14.01 26.32 24.81
CA SER A 30 -15.15 26.44 25.71
C SER A 30 -16.42 25.78 25.19
N TYR A 31 -17.40 25.55 26.08
CA TYR A 31 -18.69 24.99 25.72
C TYR A 31 -19.41 25.79 24.63
N LEU A 32 -19.94 25.09 23.63
CA LEU A 32 -20.63 25.67 22.50
C LEU A 32 -22.14 25.69 22.74
N LYS A 33 -22.73 26.88 22.86
CA LYS A 33 -24.19 27.05 22.95
C LYS A 33 -24.86 26.70 21.62
N ALA A 34 -26.16 26.39 21.65
CA ALA A 34 -26.93 26.08 20.44
C ALA A 34 -26.85 27.22 19.40
N ARG A 35 -26.83 26.86 18.10
CA ARG A 35 -26.61 27.81 17.00
C ARG A 35 -27.58 28.99 16.99
N TYR A 36 -28.85 28.77 17.32
CA TYR A 36 -29.87 29.83 17.39
C TYR A 36 -29.60 30.87 18.50
N VAL A 37 -28.82 30.53 19.53
CA VAL A 37 -28.49 31.43 20.64
C VAL A 37 -27.35 32.39 20.27
N ASN A 38 -26.37 31.89 19.51
CA ASN A 38 -25.25 32.71 19.04
C ASN A 38 -24.69 32.12 17.72
N PRO A 39 -25.30 32.44 16.58
CA PRO A 39 -24.93 31.84 15.30
C PRO A 39 -23.50 32.21 14.88
N THR A 40 -23.09 33.47 15.11
CA THR A 40 -21.76 33.95 14.74
C THR A 40 -20.64 33.21 15.49
N ASN A 41 -20.76 33.05 16.81
CA ASN A 41 -19.75 32.30 17.56
C ASN A 41 -19.82 30.80 17.25
N TYR A 42 -21.02 30.26 17.04
CA TYR A 42 -21.20 28.85 16.66
C TYR A 42 -20.44 28.54 15.37
N ASP A 43 -20.73 29.29 14.30
CA ASP A 43 -20.16 29.07 12.98
C ASP A 43 -18.64 29.28 12.99
N ARG A 44 -18.14 30.28 13.74
CA ARG A 44 -16.70 30.52 13.94
C ARG A 44 -15.99 29.32 14.60
N VAL A 45 -16.53 28.83 15.72
CA VAL A 45 -15.93 27.70 16.47
C VAL A 45 -15.99 26.42 15.65
N VAL A 46 -17.12 26.14 15.01
CA VAL A 46 -17.29 24.95 14.16
C VAL A 46 -16.33 24.99 12.97
N SER A 47 -16.25 26.12 12.26
CA SER A 47 -15.34 26.28 11.12
C SER A 47 -13.87 26.07 11.52
N PHE A 48 -13.45 26.66 12.64
CA PHE A 48 -12.10 26.47 13.18
C PHE A 48 -11.78 24.99 13.44
N TRP A 49 -12.66 24.28 14.15
CA TRP A 49 -12.40 22.88 14.48
C TRP A 49 -12.49 21.95 13.27
N LYS A 50 -13.36 22.23 12.29
CA LYS A 50 -13.39 21.49 11.03
C LYS A 50 -12.05 21.58 10.29
N SER A 51 -11.50 22.79 10.16
CA SER A 51 -10.18 22.98 9.56
C SER A 51 -9.10 22.26 10.36
N THR A 52 -9.09 22.44 11.68
CA THR A 52 -8.08 21.86 12.57
C THR A 52 -8.07 20.32 12.52
N ILE A 53 -9.24 19.68 12.44
CA ILE A 53 -9.35 18.21 12.30
C ILE A 53 -8.82 17.77 10.93
N LEU A 54 -9.14 18.49 9.85
CA LEU A 54 -8.64 18.17 8.51
C LEU A 54 -7.11 18.32 8.44
N ASP A 55 -6.57 19.39 9.03
CA ASP A 55 -5.12 19.62 9.07
C ASP A 55 -4.40 18.55 9.91
N TYR A 56 -5.00 18.11 11.01
CA TYR A 56 -4.56 16.92 11.74
C TYR A 56 -4.48 15.68 10.85
N CYS A 57 -5.55 15.38 10.11
CA CYS A 57 -5.57 14.25 9.17
C CYS A 57 -4.46 14.34 8.11
N ARG A 58 -4.26 15.53 7.50
CA ARG A 58 -3.22 15.77 6.49
C ARG A 58 -1.82 15.56 7.04
N HIS A 59 -1.49 16.21 8.15
CA HIS A 59 -0.16 16.13 8.74
C HIS A 59 0.18 14.72 9.27
N GLN A 60 -0.82 14.00 9.77
CA GLN A 60 -0.63 12.62 10.23
C GLN A 60 -0.74 11.59 9.10
N LYS A 61 -1.06 12.00 7.86
CA LYS A 61 -1.27 11.10 6.72
C LYS A 61 -2.35 10.05 6.99
N ARG A 62 -3.39 10.47 7.72
CA ARG A 62 -4.46 9.61 8.25
C ARG A 62 -5.82 10.17 7.88
N CYS A 63 -6.78 9.29 7.63
CA CYS A 63 -8.19 9.63 7.50
C CYS A 63 -9.06 9.02 8.60
N VAL A 64 -8.49 8.22 9.52
CA VAL A 64 -9.22 7.56 10.61
C VAL A 64 -8.85 8.16 11.96
N PHE A 65 -9.86 8.44 12.78
CA PHE A 65 -9.68 8.88 14.17
C PHE A 65 -10.86 8.44 15.06
N THR A 66 -10.68 8.58 16.37
CA THR A 66 -11.78 8.55 17.35
C THR A 66 -11.98 9.91 17.99
N GLN A 67 -13.17 10.16 18.57
CA GLN A 67 -13.39 11.40 19.31
C GLN A 67 -12.43 11.52 20.52
N GLU A 68 -12.16 10.41 21.20
CA GLU A 68 -11.25 10.40 22.36
C GLU A 68 -9.81 10.72 21.96
N GLU A 69 -9.34 10.18 20.83
CA GLU A 69 -8.06 10.53 20.24
C GLU A 69 -7.96 12.05 19.98
N LEU A 70 -8.96 12.64 19.33
CA LEU A 70 -8.96 14.07 19.04
C LEU A 70 -8.95 14.92 20.32
N LYS A 71 -9.70 14.54 21.35
CA LYS A 71 -9.68 15.23 22.65
C LYS A 71 -8.28 15.25 23.26
N ILE A 72 -7.57 14.12 23.21
CA ILE A 72 -6.22 14.00 23.75
C ILE A 72 -5.23 14.80 22.89
N LYS A 73 -5.30 14.67 21.57
CA LYS A 73 -4.39 15.34 20.61
C LYS A 73 -4.52 16.86 20.61
N PHE A 74 -5.71 17.36 20.89
CA PHE A 74 -6.03 18.78 20.97
C PHE A 74 -6.16 19.29 22.43
N LYS A 75 -5.66 18.53 23.40
CA LYS A 75 -5.60 18.98 24.79
C LYS A 75 -4.63 20.16 24.91
N ARG A 76 -5.08 21.26 25.52
CA ARG A 76 -4.24 22.43 25.84
C ARG A 76 -4.10 22.55 27.36
N GLY A 77 -2.90 22.29 27.89
CA GLY A 77 -2.68 22.26 29.33
C GLY A 77 -3.54 21.18 30.00
N SER A 78 -4.45 21.57 30.88
CA SER A 78 -5.47 20.68 31.48
C SER A 78 -6.80 20.67 30.72
N GLN A 79 -7.01 21.57 29.76
CA GLN A 79 -8.28 21.79 29.09
C GLN A 79 -8.44 20.86 27.88
N LEU A 80 -9.59 20.17 27.82
CA LEU A 80 -10.04 19.43 26.64
C LEU A 80 -10.98 20.30 25.81
N PRO A 81 -10.97 20.17 24.47
CA PRO A 81 -11.83 20.94 23.60
C PRO A 81 -13.29 20.51 23.74
N SER A 82 -14.08 21.31 24.46
CA SER A 82 -15.49 21.03 24.74
C SER A 82 -16.39 20.98 23.49
N PRO A 83 -16.13 21.75 22.40
CA PRO A 83 -16.96 21.71 21.20
C PRO A 83 -16.87 20.44 20.35
N LEU A 84 -15.85 19.59 20.53
CA LEU A 84 -15.59 18.47 19.61
C LEU A 84 -16.79 17.55 19.35
N PRO A 85 -17.61 17.13 20.34
CA PRO A 85 -18.77 16.28 20.07
C PRO A 85 -19.78 16.95 19.13
N THR A 86 -20.02 18.26 19.31
CA THR A 86 -20.90 19.05 18.46
C THR A 86 -20.33 19.19 17.05
N VAL A 87 -19.03 19.47 16.93
CA VAL A 87 -18.35 19.59 15.63
C VAL A 87 -18.36 18.27 14.86
N ILE A 88 -18.13 17.14 15.54
CA ILE A 88 -18.20 15.80 14.92
C ILE A 88 -19.62 15.49 14.47
N SER A 89 -20.63 15.85 15.26
CA SER A 89 -22.03 15.69 14.85
C SER A 89 -22.35 16.50 13.58
N GLU A 90 -21.80 17.71 13.46
CA GLU A 90 -21.96 18.54 12.25
C GLU A 90 -21.20 17.97 11.05
N LEU A 91 -19.98 17.47 11.26
CA LEU A 91 -19.23 16.77 10.21
C LEU A 91 -19.97 15.53 9.71
N LYS A 92 -20.68 14.82 10.60
CA LYS A 92 -21.53 13.68 10.23
C LYS A 92 -22.77 14.11 9.45
N SER A 93 -23.47 15.15 9.89
CA SER A 93 -24.68 15.64 9.19
C SER A 93 -24.36 16.16 7.78
N GLU A 94 -23.16 16.70 7.58
CA GLU A 94 -22.65 17.13 6.27
C GLU A 94 -22.04 15.99 5.42
N GLY A 95 -21.95 14.77 5.95
CA GLY A 95 -21.32 13.64 5.27
C GLY A 95 -19.80 13.76 5.09
N LEU A 96 -19.15 14.69 5.81
CA LEU A 96 -17.70 14.85 5.82
C LEU A 96 -17.00 13.83 6.72
N VAL A 97 -17.73 13.29 7.68
CA VAL A 97 -17.29 12.19 8.54
C VAL A 97 -18.34 11.09 8.57
N VAL A 98 -17.89 9.85 8.42
CA VAL A 98 -18.76 8.66 8.51
C VAL A 98 -18.22 7.68 9.54
N LEU A 99 -19.08 6.81 10.03
CA LEU A 99 -18.66 5.68 10.86
C LEU A 99 -17.90 4.69 9.99
N ARG A 100 -16.77 4.17 10.48
CA ARG A 100 -15.98 3.18 9.74
C ARG A 100 -16.81 1.94 9.37
N SER A 101 -17.61 1.45 10.31
CA SER A 101 -18.47 0.27 10.07
C SER A 101 -19.54 0.53 9.01
N ASP A 102 -20.07 1.76 8.92
CA ASP A 102 -21.08 2.11 7.91
C ASP A 102 -20.43 2.19 6.54
N PHE A 103 -19.26 2.83 6.44
CA PHE A 103 -18.46 2.85 5.21
C PHE A 103 -18.08 1.44 4.75
N GLU A 104 -17.61 0.58 5.65
CA GLU A 104 -17.29 -0.81 5.33
C GLU A 104 -18.54 -1.59 4.88
N LYS A 105 -19.69 -1.37 5.55
CA LYS A 105 -20.96 -1.98 5.16
C LYS A 105 -21.37 -1.58 3.74
N ASP A 106 -21.28 -0.29 3.41
CA ASP A 106 -21.63 0.21 2.07
C ASP A 106 -20.70 -0.33 0.99
N ASN A 107 -19.46 -0.67 1.37
CA ASN A 107 -18.47 -1.28 0.49
C ASN A 107 -18.41 -2.82 0.63
N GLN A 108 -19.41 -3.46 1.24
CA GLN A 108 -19.42 -4.92 1.44
C GLN A 108 -19.34 -5.69 0.14
N SER A 109 -19.97 -5.25 -0.94
CA SER A 109 -19.85 -5.96 -2.22
C SER A 109 -18.41 -5.98 -2.76
N TRP A 110 -17.66 -4.90 -2.53
CA TRP A 110 -16.23 -4.86 -2.81
C TRP A 110 -15.43 -5.71 -1.82
N LEU A 111 -15.69 -5.58 -0.52
CA LEU A 111 -15.03 -6.36 0.54
C LEU A 111 -15.28 -7.86 0.39
N GLN A 112 -16.45 -8.28 -0.09
CA GLN A 112 -16.87 -9.67 -0.21
C GLN A 112 -16.35 -10.31 -1.49
N TRP A 113 -16.23 -9.54 -2.57
CA TRP A 113 -15.42 -9.94 -3.72
C TRP A 113 -13.94 -10.09 -3.33
N GLY A 114 -13.40 -9.15 -2.52
CA GLY A 114 -12.06 -9.23 -1.96
C GLY A 114 -11.87 -10.35 -0.92
N ALA A 115 -12.90 -10.70 -0.14
CA ALA A 115 -12.86 -11.74 0.88
C ALA A 115 -12.82 -13.15 0.27
N ASN A 116 -13.39 -13.34 -0.93
CA ASN A 116 -13.23 -14.59 -1.69
C ASN A 116 -11.81 -14.74 -2.29
N LEU A 117 -10.97 -13.71 -2.21
CA LEU A 117 -9.60 -13.68 -2.72
C LEU A 117 -8.54 -13.77 -1.60
N ILE A 118 -8.92 -14.05 -0.34
CA ILE A 118 -7.94 -14.16 0.77
C ILE A 118 -8.47 -14.98 1.96
N SER A 119 -7.54 -15.65 2.63
CA SER A 119 -7.66 -16.19 3.99
C SER A 119 -7.92 -15.06 5.00
N PRO A 120 -8.72 -15.27 6.07
CA PRO A 120 -9.19 -14.24 6.98
C PRO A 120 -8.09 -13.79 7.95
N SER A 121 -7.13 -12.99 7.51
CA SER A 121 -6.14 -12.37 8.39
C SER A 121 -6.70 -11.10 9.04
N SER A 122 -6.82 -11.11 10.38
CA SER A 122 -7.02 -10.00 11.35
C SER A 122 -8.12 -8.93 11.14
N TRP A 123 -8.53 -8.57 9.93
CA TRP A 123 -9.57 -7.55 9.69
C TRP A 123 -10.99 -8.07 10.05
N LEU A 124 -11.31 -9.33 9.73
CA LEU A 124 -12.55 -9.99 10.17
C LEU A 124 -12.59 -10.24 11.68
N GLN A 125 -11.47 -10.26 12.40
CA GLN A 125 -11.50 -10.29 13.87
C GLN A 125 -12.02 -8.97 14.45
N GLY A 126 -11.88 -7.85 13.74
CA GLY A 126 -12.51 -6.58 14.10
C GLY A 126 -14.04 -6.58 13.94
N LEU A 127 -14.57 -7.40 13.03
CA LEU A 127 -16.03 -7.59 12.85
C LEU A 127 -16.69 -8.40 13.97
N VAL A 128 -15.91 -9.20 14.73
CA VAL A 128 -16.42 -10.03 15.84
C VAL A 128 -16.03 -9.46 17.22
N GLY A 129 -15.22 -8.39 17.27
CA GLY A 129 -14.45 -8.04 18.46
C GLY A 129 -14.49 -6.59 18.92
N SER A 130 -15.60 -5.85 18.77
CA SER A 130 -16.02 -4.77 19.69
C SER A 130 -17.14 -3.93 19.06
N THR A 131 -18.39 -4.39 19.19
CA THR A 131 -19.52 -3.47 19.27
C THR A 131 -19.47 -2.74 20.62
N SER A 132 -18.48 -1.86 20.78
CA SER A 132 -18.55 -0.83 21.80
C SER A 132 -19.65 0.13 21.36
N ASN A 133 -20.81 0.07 22.01
CA ASN A 133 -21.88 1.06 21.87
C ASN A 133 -21.48 2.45 22.41
N ASN A 134 -20.21 2.67 22.76
CA ASN A 134 -19.71 3.98 23.15
C ASN A 134 -19.34 4.79 21.89
N PRO A 135 -20.14 5.81 21.52
CA PRO A 135 -19.89 6.63 20.33
C PRO A 135 -18.55 7.38 20.39
N ASN A 136 -17.93 7.48 21.57
CA ASN A 136 -16.63 8.13 21.75
C ASN A 136 -15.45 7.25 21.31
N THR A 137 -15.63 5.93 21.28
CA THR A 137 -14.59 4.95 20.92
C THR A 137 -14.72 4.44 19.49
N SER A 138 -15.82 4.74 18.81
CA SER A 138 -16.05 4.29 17.45
C SER A 138 -15.11 5.01 16.48
N GLN A 139 -14.54 4.25 15.54
CA GLN A 139 -13.67 4.81 14.51
C GLN A 139 -14.49 5.58 13.47
N LEU A 140 -14.03 6.78 13.19
CA LEU A 140 -14.62 7.71 12.23
C LEU A 140 -13.66 7.91 11.07
N ILE A 141 -14.20 7.98 9.86
CA ILE A 141 -13.45 8.24 8.63
C ILE A 141 -13.74 9.67 8.19
N HIS A 142 -12.70 10.47 8.00
CA HIS A 142 -12.78 11.79 7.39
C HIS A 142 -12.73 11.67 5.86
N ILE A 143 -13.86 11.92 5.20
CA ILE A 143 -14.05 11.68 3.76
C ILE A 143 -13.13 12.58 2.91
N THR A 144 -12.98 13.85 3.27
CA THR A 144 -12.09 14.76 2.53
C THR A 144 -10.63 14.29 2.59
N ALA A 145 -10.11 13.96 3.78
CA ALA A 145 -8.76 13.45 3.93
C ALA A 145 -8.57 12.11 3.20
N LEU A 146 -9.56 11.21 3.25
CA LEU A 146 -9.53 9.95 2.49
C LEU A 146 -9.35 10.20 0.98
N LYS A 147 -10.12 11.13 0.41
CA LYS A 147 -10.02 11.53 -1.00
C LYS A 147 -8.69 12.19 -1.34
N GLU A 148 -8.13 12.99 -0.44
CA GLU A 148 -6.81 13.59 -0.61
C GLU A 148 -5.72 12.52 -0.64
N LEU A 149 -5.75 11.57 0.30
CA LEU A 149 -4.81 10.44 0.35
C LEU A 149 -4.94 9.53 -0.88
N ALA A 150 -6.15 9.28 -1.38
CA ALA A 150 -6.37 8.53 -2.62
C ALA A 150 -5.71 9.21 -3.83
N LYS A 151 -5.88 10.52 -3.97
CA LYS A 151 -5.22 11.30 -5.03
C LYS A 151 -3.70 11.30 -4.87
N GLU A 152 -3.19 11.35 -3.64
CA GLU A 152 -1.76 11.30 -3.35
C GLU A 152 -1.16 9.93 -3.71
N LEU A 153 -1.82 8.82 -3.36
CA LEU A 153 -1.41 7.48 -3.76
C LEU A 153 -1.39 7.34 -5.29
N LEU A 154 -2.43 7.84 -5.96
CA LEU A 154 -2.51 7.79 -7.42
C LEU A 154 -1.37 8.59 -8.06
N ARG A 155 -1.05 9.78 -7.54
CA ARG A 155 0.09 10.58 -8.01
C ARG A 155 1.42 9.88 -7.74
N TYR A 156 1.59 9.29 -6.55
CA TYR A 156 2.78 8.53 -6.21
C TYR A 156 2.97 7.35 -7.16
N TYR A 157 1.90 6.58 -7.39
CA TYR A 157 1.90 5.47 -8.34
C TYR A 157 2.32 5.95 -9.74
N ARG A 158 1.72 7.03 -10.23
CA ARG A 158 2.06 7.57 -11.56
C ARG A 158 3.53 7.95 -11.70
N ASN A 159 4.09 8.63 -10.69
CA ASN A 159 5.47 9.09 -10.74
C ASN A 159 6.51 7.96 -10.62
N ASN A 160 6.17 6.85 -9.97
CA ASN A 160 7.13 5.78 -9.67
C ASN A 160 6.94 4.52 -10.51
N TYR A 161 5.74 4.30 -11.06
CA TYR A 161 5.38 3.06 -11.74
C TYR A 161 4.92 3.27 -13.19
N GLU A 162 4.31 4.41 -13.55
CA GLU A 162 3.73 4.64 -14.90
C GLU A 162 4.77 4.62 -16.03
N MET A 163 6.05 4.81 -15.72
CA MET A 163 7.16 4.79 -16.68
C MET A 163 7.88 3.43 -16.82
N VAL A 164 7.38 2.37 -16.17
CA VAL A 164 7.97 1.02 -16.19
C VAL A 164 7.17 0.10 -17.13
N ASP A 165 7.83 -0.84 -17.82
CA ASP A 165 7.16 -1.81 -18.70
C ASP A 165 6.06 -2.58 -17.94
N CYS A 166 4.81 -2.46 -18.40
CA CYS A 166 3.54 -2.73 -17.67
C CYS A 166 3.37 -1.98 -16.36
N PRO A 167 2.99 -0.71 -16.42
CA PRO A 167 2.77 0.07 -15.21
C PRO A 167 1.55 -0.43 -14.42
N ASP A 168 0.55 -0.95 -15.11
CA ASP A 168 -0.82 -1.05 -14.58
C ASP A 168 -0.99 -1.97 -13.38
N ILE A 169 -0.12 -2.97 -13.14
CA ILE A 169 -0.35 -3.99 -12.10
C ILE A 169 0.78 -3.99 -11.07
N VAL A 170 0.42 -3.82 -9.79
CA VAL A 170 1.35 -3.74 -8.66
C VAL A 170 0.90 -4.68 -7.53
N GLY A 171 1.83 -5.31 -6.82
CA GLY A 171 1.51 -6.09 -5.63
C GLY A 171 0.97 -5.21 -4.50
N TYR A 172 -0.08 -5.66 -3.80
CA TYR A 172 -0.71 -4.88 -2.73
C TYR A 172 0.27 -4.57 -1.58
N ASN A 173 0.97 -5.60 -1.09
CA ASN A 173 1.90 -5.46 0.05
C ASN A 173 3.11 -4.59 -0.34
N GLU A 174 3.62 -4.77 -1.56
CA GLU A 174 4.71 -3.96 -2.10
C GLU A 174 4.31 -2.48 -2.14
N LEU A 175 3.12 -2.17 -2.69
CA LEU A 175 2.65 -0.80 -2.74
C LEU A 175 2.39 -0.23 -1.33
N GLN A 176 1.86 -1.03 -0.41
CA GLN A 176 1.64 -0.60 0.98
C GLN A 176 2.94 -0.25 1.69
N GLU A 177 3.98 -1.07 1.52
CA GLU A 177 5.30 -0.82 2.09
C GLU A 177 5.93 0.44 1.49
N ASN A 178 5.90 0.56 0.17
CA ASN A 178 6.47 1.71 -0.55
C ASN A 178 5.72 3.02 -0.29
N ALA A 179 4.39 2.95 -0.09
CA ALA A 179 3.54 4.11 0.21
C ALA A 179 3.45 4.44 1.72
N SER A 180 4.15 3.73 2.60
CA SER A 180 4.10 3.95 4.06
C SER A 180 4.53 5.36 4.49
N HIS A 181 5.32 6.04 3.67
CA HIS A 181 5.73 7.42 3.90
C HIS A 181 4.68 8.45 3.49
N ILE A 182 3.63 8.10 2.74
CA ILE A 182 2.54 9.01 2.34
C ILE A 182 1.21 8.68 3.02
N ILE A 183 1.00 7.43 3.44
CA ILE A 183 -0.27 6.96 4.01
C ILE A 183 0.01 6.10 5.23
N ASP A 184 -0.69 6.39 6.32
CA ASP A 184 -0.70 5.55 7.52
C ASP A 184 -1.29 4.16 7.21
N ARG A 185 -0.69 3.12 7.81
CA ARG A 185 -1.05 1.71 7.57
C ARG A 185 -2.54 1.44 7.77
N ASP A 186 -3.17 2.05 8.76
CA ASP A 186 -4.60 1.83 9.08
C ASP A 186 -5.53 2.45 8.03
N CYS A 187 -5.01 3.36 7.21
CA CYS A 187 -5.75 4.07 6.18
C CYS A 187 -5.55 3.48 4.78
N PHE A 188 -4.50 2.69 4.54
CA PHE A 188 -4.13 2.22 3.20
C PHE A 188 -5.28 1.46 2.52
N GLU A 189 -5.93 0.53 3.23
CA GLU A 189 -7.04 -0.23 2.66
C GLU A 189 -8.25 0.64 2.32
N LEU A 190 -8.59 1.60 3.19
CA LEU A 190 -9.66 2.58 2.93
C LEU A 190 -9.34 3.41 1.68
N VAL A 191 -8.09 3.80 1.52
CA VAL A 191 -7.62 4.54 0.34
C VAL A 191 -7.79 3.71 -0.94
N ILE A 192 -7.49 2.41 -0.90
CA ILE A 192 -7.74 1.51 -2.04
C ILE A 192 -9.25 1.42 -2.34
N ILE A 193 -10.11 1.30 -1.33
CA ILE A 193 -11.58 1.31 -1.51
C ILE A 193 -12.01 2.58 -2.25
N GLU A 194 -11.54 3.75 -1.80
CA GLU A 194 -11.88 5.02 -2.43
C GLU A 194 -11.42 5.07 -3.89
N LEU A 195 -10.22 4.59 -4.20
CA LEU A 195 -9.73 4.52 -5.58
C LEU A 195 -10.56 3.58 -6.46
N VAL A 196 -11.09 2.50 -5.89
CA VAL A 196 -11.99 1.60 -6.61
C VAL A 196 -13.36 2.26 -6.85
N ASN A 197 -13.90 2.96 -5.86
CA ASN A 197 -15.13 3.75 -6.00
C ASN A 197 -14.98 4.86 -7.05
N MET A 198 -13.77 5.45 -7.17
CA MET A 198 -13.42 6.39 -8.23
C MET A 198 -13.22 5.72 -9.60
N GLY A 199 -13.13 4.39 -9.66
CA GLY A 199 -12.86 3.63 -10.89
C GLY A 199 -11.41 3.72 -11.38
N GLU A 200 -10.49 4.21 -10.55
CA GLU A 200 -9.07 4.36 -10.86
C GLU A 200 -8.27 3.08 -10.60
N VAL A 201 -8.78 2.20 -9.73
CA VAL A 201 -8.13 0.94 -9.38
C VAL A 201 -9.14 -0.20 -9.43
N SER A 202 -8.65 -1.38 -9.79
CA SER A 202 -9.31 -2.67 -9.63
C SER A 202 -8.38 -3.62 -8.89
N VAL A 203 -8.91 -4.40 -7.96
CA VAL A 203 -8.15 -5.41 -7.22
C VAL A 203 -8.23 -6.76 -7.96
N GLY A 204 -7.25 -7.62 -7.78
CA GLY A 204 -7.27 -8.98 -8.27
C GLY A 204 -6.44 -9.90 -7.37
N SER A 205 -6.37 -11.17 -7.76
CA SER A 205 -5.45 -12.14 -7.17
C SER A 205 -4.51 -12.69 -8.25
N SER A 206 -3.25 -12.88 -7.89
CA SER A 206 -2.35 -13.79 -8.62
C SER A 206 -2.83 -15.24 -8.46
N LYS A 207 -2.31 -16.15 -9.29
CA LYS A 207 -2.54 -17.60 -9.15
C LYS A 207 -2.04 -18.17 -7.82
N ASP A 208 -1.05 -17.52 -7.22
CA ASP A 208 -0.48 -17.88 -5.92
C ASP A 208 -1.35 -17.33 -4.76
N GLY A 209 -2.44 -16.62 -5.05
CA GLY A 209 -3.34 -16.02 -4.04
C GLY A 209 -2.92 -14.62 -3.56
N ASP A 210 -1.81 -14.09 -4.04
CA ASP A 210 -1.34 -12.74 -3.69
C ASP A 210 -2.28 -11.64 -4.21
N LYS A 211 -2.57 -10.64 -3.37
CA LYS A 211 -3.36 -9.46 -3.76
C LYS A 211 -2.59 -8.59 -4.74
N VAL A 212 -3.21 -8.26 -5.86
CA VAL A 212 -2.66 -7.36 -6.89
C VAL A 212 -3.62 -6.21 -7.16
N LEU A 213 -3.06 -5.06 -7.48
CA LEU A 213 -3.78 -3.83 -7.76
C LEU A 213 -3.52 -3.45 -9.22
N LYS A 214 -4.60 -3.39 -10.00
CA LYS A 214 -4.57 -2.87 -11.36
C LYS A 214 -5.08 -1.44 -11.41
N PHE A 215 -4.19 -0.50 -11.69
CA PHE A 215 -4.52 0.90 -11.94
C PHE A 215 -5.04 1.09 -13.37
N LYS A 216 -5.85 2.12 -13.54
CA LYS A 216 -6.44 2.50 -14.81
C LYS A 216 -5.39 3.10 -15.75
N ASP A 217 -5.29 2.55 -16.96
CA ASP A 217 -4.58 3.17 -18.07
C ASP A 217 -5.35 4.43 -18.53
N GLN A 218 -4.66 5.58 -18.61
CA GLN A 218 -5.22 6.86 -19.07
C GLN A 218 -5.84 6.77 -20.48
N ARG A 219 -5.44 5.78 -21.29
CA ARG A 219 -5.96 5.55 -22.65
C ARG A 219 -7.26 4.77 -22.67
N THR A 220 -7.60 4.05 -21.59
CA THR A 220 -8.83 3.26 -21.51
C THR A 220 -10.03 4.06 -21.02
N LYS A 221 -11.15 3.95 -21.75
CA LYS A 221 -12.44 4.51 -21.34
C LYS A 221 -13.13 3.56 -20.36
N GLY A 222 -13.65 4.11 -19.26
CA GLY A 222 -14.37 3.36 -18.22
C GLY A 222 -13.51 3.08 -16.97
N PRO A 223 -14.07 2.36 -15.98
CA PRO A 223 -13.35 2.00 -14.76
C PRO A 223 -12.28 0.94 -15.04
N ALA A 224 -11.23 0.90 -14.23
CA ALA A 224 -10.25 -0.18 -14.25
C ALA A 224 -10.96 -1.55 -14.10
N ARG A 225 -10.53 -2.53 -14.90
CA ARG A 225 -11.03 -3.92 -14.82
C ARG A 225 -9.85 -4.88 -14.79
N PHE A 226 -9.80 -5.69 -13.74
CA PHE A 226 -8.89 -6.81 -13.64
C PHE A 226 -9.40 -7.97 -14.51
N SER A 227 -8.50 -8.57 -15.28
CA SER A 227 -8.76 -9.68 -16.18
C SER A 227 -7.80 -10.83 -15.91
N GLU A 228 -8.14 -12.04 -16.38
CA GLU A 228 -7.27 -13.22 -16.27
C GLU A 228 -5.89 -13.00 -16.92
N ASN A 229 -5.84 -12.15 -17.95
CA ASN A 229 -4.59 -11.75 -18.61
C ASN A 229 -3.68 -10.95 -17.67
N ASP A 230 -4.26 -10.10 -16.82
CA ASP A 230 -3.53 -9.28 -15.87
C ASP A 230 -2.85 -10.15 -14.79
N ALA A 231 -3.57 -11.17 -14.28
CA ALA A 231 -3.00 -12.15 -13.36
C ALA A 231 -1.79 -12.86 -13.97
N ALA A 232 -1.91 -13.31 -15.22
CA ALA A 232 -0.81 -13.99 -15.90
C ALA A 232 0.40 -13.06 -16.18
N MET A 233 0.17 -11.77 -16.45
CA MET A 233 1.26 -10.79 -16.62
C MET A 233 2.01 -10.54 -15.30
N HIS A 234 1.28 -10.45 -14.18
CA HIS A 234 1.88 -10.34 -12.86
C HIS A 234 2.72 -11.59 -12.51
N ASP A 235 2.17 -12.79 -12.70
CA ASP A 235 2.89 -14.05 -12.43
C ASP A 235 4.20 -14.13 -13.24
N LEU A 236 4.17 -13.67 -14.49
CA LEU A 236 5.33 -13.70 -15.36
C LEU A 236 6.42 -12.73 -14.89
N LYS A 237 6.04 -11.51 -14.48
CA LYS A 237 6.96 -10.56 -13.82
C LYS A 237 7.59 -11.15 -12.55
N GLN A 238 6.77 -11.75 -11.68
CA GLN A 238 7.25 -12.34 -10.44
C GLN A 238 8.22 -13.50 -10.71
N THR A 239 7.94 -14.32 -11.73
CA THR A 239 8.83 -15.40 -12.16
C THR A 239 10.16 -14.85 -12.69
N MET A 240 10.14 -13.78 -13.49
CA MET A 240 11.35 -13.11 -13.96
C MET A 240 12.19 -12.54 -12.81
N ALA A 241 11.56 -11.88 -11.82
CA ALA A 241 12.26 -11.37 -10.64
C ALA A 241 12.88 -12.49 -9.78
N ARG A 242 12.20 -13.64 -9.64
CA ARG A 242 12.73 -14.84 -8.97
C ARG A 242 13.94 -15.41 -9.72
N LEU A 243 13.89 -15.49 -11.05
CA LEU A 243 15.01 -15.93 -11.88
C LEU A 243 16.21 -15.01 -11.75
N ASP A 244 16.00 -13.69 -11.84
CA ASP A 244 17.05 -12.69 -11.71
C ASP A 244 17.76 -12.78 -10.35
N THR A 245 16.99 -12.89 -9.26
CA THR A 245 17.55 -13.12 -7.92
C THR A 245 18.35 -14.43 -7.85
N ALA A 246 17.89 -15.50 -8.50
CA ALA A 246 18.60 -16.78 -8.53
C ALA A 246 19.89 -16.71 -9.36
N ILE A 247 19.89 -15.98 -10.48
CA ILE A 247 21.07 -15.70 -11.31
C ILE A 247 22.10 -14.95 -10.47
N MET A 248 21.73 -13.82 -9.84
CA MET A 248 22.64 -13.05 -8.99
C MET A 248 23.27 -13.89 -7.87
N LYS A 249 22.47 -14.74 -7.20
CA LYS A 249 22.98 -15.64 -6.15
C LYS A 249 23.96 -16.69 -6.70
N ALA A 250 23.66 -17.27 -7.85
CA ALA A 250 24.51 -18.27 -8.49
C ALA A 250 25.83 -17.67 -9.01
N GLU A 251 25.79 -16.47 -9.60
CA GLU A 251 26.98 -15.73 -10.03
C GLU A 251 27.90 -15.38 -8.86
N LYS A 252 27.33 -14.89 -7.75
CA LYS A 252 28.08 -14.64 -6.52
C LYS A 252 28.77 -15.92 -6.02
N ARG A 253 28.08 -17.06 -6.09
CA ARG A 253 28.64 -18.37 -5.71
C ARG A 253 29.75 -18.82 -6.66
N GLU A 254 29.59 -18.60 -7.96
CA GLU A 254 30.63 -18.86 -8.96
C GLU A 254 31.90 -18.06 -8.65
N GLN A 255 31.75 -16.78 -8.31
CA GLN A 255 32.88 -15.89 -7.98
C GLN A 255 33.61 -16.36 -6.71
N MET A 256 32.88 -16.75 -5.66
CA MET A 256 33.49 -17.31 -4.44
C MET A 256 34.29 -18.58 -4.75
N LEU A 257 33.75 -19.52 -5.52
CA LEU A 257 34.46 -20.75 -5.89
C LEU A 257 35.69 -20.49 -6.77
N LYS A 258 35.65 -19.47 -7.65
CA LYS A 258 36.84 -19.04 -8.41
C LYS A 258 37.96 -18.56 -7.47
N LEU A 259 37.62 -17.81 -6.42
CA LEU A 259 38.58 -17.36 -5.41
C LEU A 259 39.14 -18.55 -4.60
N GLU A 260 38.30 -19.51 -4.21
CA GLU A 260 38.72 -20.73 -3.52
C GLU A 260 39.66 -21.59 -4.39
N ALA A 261 39.35 -21.75 -5.68
CA ALA A 261 40.21 -22.46 -6.62
C ALA A 261 41.58 -21.79 -6.75
N LYS A 262 41.60 -20.45 -6.83
CA LYS A 262 42.85 -19.68 -6.85
C LYS A 262 43.65 -19.86 -5.56
N ALA A 263 42.98 -19.86 -4.41
CA ALA A 263 43.62 -20.12 -3.13
C ALA A 263 44.18 -21.55 -3.03
N ALA A 264 43.46 -22.57 -3.53
CA ALA A 264 43.96 -23.94 -3.60
C ALA A 264 45.19 -24.07 -4.52
N MET A 265 45.19 -23.37 -5.66
CA MET A 265 46.37 -23.28 -6.55
C MET A 265 47.57 -22.64 -5.85
N ASN A 266 47.35 -21.55 -5.11
CA ASN A 266 48.42 -20.87 -4.35
C ASN A 266 49.01 -21.78 -3.24
N ARG A 267 48.21 -22.71 -2.69
CA ARG A 267 48.66 -23.71 -1.72
C ARG A 267 49.29 -24.95 -2.36
N GLY A 268 49.41 -25.01 -3.68
CA GLY A 268 49.96 -26.15 -4.42
C GLY A 268 48.99 -27.34 -4.59
N ASP A 269 47.74 -27.24 -4.11
CA ASP A 269 46.73 -28.29 -4.25
C ASP A 269 46.02 -28.24 -5.61
N LYS A 270 46.72 -28.77 -6.63
CA LYS A 270 46.21 -28.82 -8.01
C LYS A 270 44.96 -29.69 -8.15
N LYS A 271 44.83 -30.77 -7.38
CA LYS A 271 43.67 -31.68 -7.44
C LYS A 271 42.43 -31.03 -6.84
N GLY A 272 42.58 -30.37 -5.69
CA GLY A 272 41.50 -29.59 -5.05
C GLY A 272 41.04 -28.43 -5.94
N ALA A 273 41.98 -27.67 -6.51
CA ALA A 273 41.66 -26.60 -7.45
C ALA A 273 40.88 -27.11 -8.68
N LEU A 274 41.29 -28.24 -9.28
CA LEU A 274 40.58 -28.85 -10.40
C LEU A 274 39.14 -29.26 -10.03
N ASN A 275 38.94 -29.85 -8.85
CA ASN A 275 37.60 -30.22 -8.40
C ASN A 275 36.72 -29.00 -8.13
N ILE A 276 37.26 -27.91 -7.58
CA ILE A 276 36.53 -26.65 -7.40
C ILE A 276 36.18 -26.05 -8.77
N MET A 277 37.10 -26.07 -9.74
CA MET A 277 36.86 -25.58 -11.10
C MET A 277 35.78 -26.38 -11.84
N LYS A 278 35.66 -27.69 -11.60
CA LYS A 278 34.53 -28.49 -12.11
C LYS A 278 33.19 -28.00 -11.54
N LYS A 279 33.13 -27.65 -10.25
CA LYS A 279 31.93 -27.05 -9.62
C LYS A 279 31.62 -25.66 -10.21
N VAL A 280 32.64 -24.84 -10.47
CA VAL A 280 32.49 -23.55 -11.17
C VAL A 280 31.86 -23.74 -12.55
N ALA A 281 32.32 -24.72 -13.33
CA ALA A 281 31.76 -25.00 -14.66
C ALA A 281 30.27 -25.43 -14.58
N LEU A 282 29.90 -26.23 -13.58
CA LEU A 282 28.50 -26.62 -13.36
C LEU A 282 27.61 -25.42 -13.01
N ILE A 283 28.04 -24.56 -12.08
CA ILE A 283 27.28 -23.37 -11.69
C ILE A 283 27.21 -22.37 -12.85
N ARG A 284 28.27 -22.20 -13.63
CA ARG A 284 28.23 -21.34 -14.83
C ARG A 284 27.19 -21.83 -15.83
N LYS A 285 27.13 -23.14 -16.07
CA LYS A 285 26.11 -23.72 -16.94
C LYS A 285 24.71 -23.44 -16.38
N GLU A 286 24.52 -23.62 -15.09
CA GLU A 286 23.25 -23.32 -14.41
C GLU A 286 22.84 -21.84 -14.54
N VAL A 287 23.79 -20.90 -14.42
CA VAL A 287 23.54 -19.47 -14.66
C VAL A 287 23.10 -19.24 -16.11
N GLN A 288 23.82 -19.80 -17.08
CA GLN A 288 23.49 -19.65 -18.49
C GLN A 288 22.10 -20.24 -18.82
N ASP A 289 21.76 -21.39 -18.25
CA ASP A 289 20.44 -22.01 -18.43
C ASP A 289 19.32 -21.12 -17.86
N LYS A 290 19.53 -20.47 -16.70
CA LYS A 290 18.57 -19.52 -16.12
C LYS A 290 18.48 -18.22 -16.91
N GLU A 291 19.58 -17.69 -17.43
CA GLU A 291 19.58 -16.49 -18.27
C GLU A 291 18.77 -16.73 -19.54
N VAL A 292 18.95 -17.89 -20.19
CA VAL A 292 18.13 -18.28 -21.35
C VAL A 292 16.64 -18.35 -21.00
N GLN A 293 16.28 -18.82 -19.80
CA GLN A 293 14.89 -18.83 -19.34
C GLN A 293 14.37 -17.40 -19.14
N TYR A 294 15.15 -16.54 -18.51
CA TYR A 294 14.80 -15.13 -18.30
C TYR A 294 14.55 -14.43 -19.64
N GLN A 295 15.46 -14.56 -20.61
CA GLN A 295 15.33 -13.95 -21.93
C GLN A 295 14.08 -14.43 -22.69
N ARG A 296 13.72 -15.72 -22.55
CA ARG A 296 12.47 -16.25 -23.14
C ARG A 296 11.24 -15.62 -22.50
N LEU A 297 11.17 -15.57 -21.17
CA LEU A 297 10.04 -14.95 -20.47
C LEU A 297 9.95 -13.45 -20.79
N HIS A 298 11.07 -12.75 -20.83
CA HIS A 298 11.15 -11.35 -21.21
C HIS A 298 10.63 -11.11 -22.64
N SER A 299 11.01 -11.95 -23.61
CA SER A 299 10.49 -11.84 -24.99
C SER A 299 8.97 -12.04 -25.06
N VAL A 300 8.44 -13.03 -24.32
CA VAL A 300 6.99 -13.25 -24.24
C VAL A 300 6.29 -12.08 -23.56
N PHE A 301 6.89 -11.53 -22.51
CA PHE A 301 6.40 -10.34 -21.81
C PHE A 301 6.26 -9.15 -22.76
N GLN A 302 7.30 -8.89 -23.57
CA GLN A 302 7.31 -7.82 -24.58
C GLN A 302 6.22 -8.03 -25.64
N GLN A 303 6.06 -9.26 -26.14
CA GLN A 303 4.98 -9.58 -27.09
C GLN A 303 3.59 -9.34 -26.50
N LEU A 304 3.38 -9.65 -25.21
CA LEU A 304 2.12 -9.38 -24.52
C LEU A 304 1.85 -7.88 -24.38
N THR A 305 2.88 -7.08 -24.08
CA THR A 305 2.78 -5.62 -23.96
C THR A 305 2.53 -4.94 -25.30
N ASP A 306 3.17 -5.43 -26.37
CA ASP A 306 3.05 -4.88 -27.71
C ASP A 306 1.76 -5.33 -28.44
N SER A 307 1.18 -6.47 -28.04
CA SER A 307 -0.04 -7.01 -28.68
C SER A 307 -1.28 -6.16 -28.33
N LYS A 308 -1.59 -5.21 -29.21
CA LYS A 308 -2.77 -4.32 -29.11
C LYS A 308 -4.14 -5.03 -29.18
N HIS A 309 -4.17 -6.34 -29.42
CA HIS A 309 -5.41 -7.09 -29.66
C HIS A 309 -5.59 -8.26 -28.68
N LYS A 310 -6.76 -8.31 -28.02
CA LYS A 310 -7.16 -9.37 -27.08
C LYS A 310 -7.02 -10.80 -27.61
N LYS A 311 -7.12 -11.00 -28.92
CA LYS A 311 -7.05 -12.34 -29.53
C LYS A 311 -5.62 -12.87 -29.56
N ASP A 312 -4.66 -12.02 -29.89
CA ASP A 312 -3.24 -12.36 -29.89
C ASP A 312 -2.73 -12.58 -28.46
N MET A 313 -3.23 -11.80 -27.49
CA MET A 313 -2.94 -12.03 -26.06
C MET A 313 -3.34 -13.44 -25.58
N ILE A 314 -4.50 -13.96 -25.98
CA ILE A 314 -4.98 -15.29 -25.54
C ILE A 314 -4.11 -16.41 -26.13
N ASP A 315 -3.70 -16.30 -27.40
CA ASP A 315 -2.85 -17.31 -28.04
C ASP A 315 -1.43 -17.26 -27.50
N VAL A 316 -0.90 -16.07 -27.20
CA VAL A 316 0.36 -15.91 -26.48
C VAL A 316 0.26 -16.50 -25.07
N LEU A 317 -0.83 -16.25 -24.33
CA LEU A 317 -1.06 -16.83 -22.99
C LEU A 317 -1.17 -18.36 -22.98
N LYS A 318 -1.82 -18.96 -23.98
CA LYS A 318 -1.87 -20.42 -24.14
C LYS A 318 -0.49 -21.00 -24.40
N THR A 319 0.25 -20.38 -25.30
CA THR A 319 1.64 -20.75 -25.60
C THR A 319 2.50 -20.59 -24.35
N CYS A 320 2.25 -19.55 -23.55
CA CYS A 320 2.95 -19.22 -22.31
C CYS A 320 2.66 -20.26 -21.19
N SER A 321 1.40 -20.66 -20.99
CA SER A 321 1.03 -21.70 -20.01
C SER A 321 1.70 -23.04 -20.31
N VAL A 322 1.79 -23.40 -21.60
CA VAL A 322 2.51 -24.59 -22.07
C VAL A 322 4.02 -24.43 -21.85
N THR A 323 4.60 -23.29 -22.22
CA THR A 323 6.04 -23.03 -22.09
C THR A 323 6.50 -22.98 -20.62
N VAL A 324 5.71 -22.36 -19.74
CA VAL A 324 5.97 -22.30 -18.29
C VAL A 324 5.86 -23.70 -17.67
N LYS A 325 4.82 -24.47 -17.99
CA LYS A 325 4.70 -25.87 -17.55
C LYS A 325 5.84 -26.75 -18.04
N GLU A 326 6.24 -26.62 -19.30
CA GLU A 326 7.37 -27.37 -19.86
C GLU A 326 8.70 -26.98 -19.22
N THR A 327 8.88 -25.70 -18.89
CA THR A 327 10.10 -25.19 -18.26
C THR A 327 10.22 -25.65 -16.80
N LEU A 328 9.11 -25.61 -16.04
CA LEU A 328 9.00 -26.13 -14.67
C LEU A 328 9.25 -27.65 -14.62
N ASN A 329 8.62 -28.41 -15.52
CA ASN A 329 8.73 -29.87 -15.55
C ASN A 329 10.11 -30.37 -16.00
N ARG A 330 10.80 -29.69 -16.93
CA ARG A 330 12.10 -30.15 -17.44
C ARG A 330 13.25 -30.01 -16.45
N HIS A 331 13.13 -29.16 -15.42
CA HIS A 331 14.27 -28.78 -14.57
C HIS A 331 14.01 -28.90 -13.07
N GLY A 332 12.95 -29.64 -12.67
CA GLY A 332 12.73 -30.01 -11.27
C GLY A 332 12.25 -28.89 -10.35
N LEU A 333 11.75 -27.79 -10.92
CA LEU A 333 11.04 -26.76 -10.17
C LEU A 333 9.56 -27.12 -10.21
N THR A 334 9.10 -27.95 -9.28
CA THR A 334 7.66 -28.09 -9.05
C THR A 334 7.12 -26.80 -8.47
N PRO A 335 5.90 -26.36 -8.85
CA PRO A 335 5.17 -25.43 -8.01
C PRO A 335 4.97 -26.16 -6.68
N GLU A 336 5.65 -25.71 -5.62
CA GLU A 336 5.34 -26.18 -4.29
C GLU A 336 3.88 -25.83 -4.04
N LYS A 337 3.07 -26.88 -3.85
CA LYS A 337 1.71 -26.74 -3.35
C LYS A 337 1.86 -26.24 -1.90
N GLY A 338 1.63 -24.95 -1.69
CA GLY A 338 1.44 -24.32 -0.39
C GLY A 338 0.04 -23.77 -0.32
#